data_AF-A0A7X9GLW6-F1
#
_entry.id   AF-A0A7X9GLW6-F1
#
_cell.length_a   1.000
_cell.length_b   1.000
_cell.length_c   1.000
_cell.angle_alpha   90.00
_cell.angle_beta   90.00
_cell.angle_gamma   90.00
#
_symmetry.space_group_name_H-M   'P 1'
#
loop_
_entity.id
_entity.type
_entity.pdbx_description
1 polymer ?
#
loop_
_entity_poly.entity_id
_entity_poly.type
_entity_poly.pdbx_seq_one_letter_code
_entity_poly.pdbx_strand_id
1 'polypeptide(L)'
;MSGVRAIRKKSNRKDIIRVVVKERIGSVTAETAITLTVFLLVIFSFAYILKIFFVYNTVQASLSDVSRNLANLSYFYHISGAKEFDDQIKELADEAGLEMDEQKNTIVEAFNSFNNLFDFSESSVPISLQQTNMDELINAVKNGEDLANLFHNILTDPKEELKLFMRIFAGNLNYEITNKLVCFVAKNSLKSELSQRLNKTYNDPALALRISEGIKGIDLNQSSIFGDSETIELVAKYKVEPFFFMPGLNLINRVKIVAWTGGRGASAKKHDNTADAYKTSEDSTWEEYDNKKLYFERGIFIEEEYLKKIKPESRELDQGMLFSTNTGVAAIDAYKCRDSGKNSYTVELYDVFSLNPFLKTYSTRPSSIESQIKKHGKQLYEATLPKGLQEMKISEIKRIVILVVPENSEAIVDEAVNNAKKSLEKYGIEIILYRGFGNYVSDDESQAA
;
A
#
# COMPACT_ATOMS: atom_id res chain seq x y z
N MET A 1 114.40 12.47 -54.01
CA MET A 1 115.11 13.11 -52.89
C MET A 1 114.18 13.16 -51.69
N SER A 2 114.66 12.64 -50.55
CA SER A 2 114.28 12.95 -49.16
C SER A 2 112.79 13.04 -48.80
N GLY A 3 112.20 12.19 -47.95
CA GLY A 3 112.76 11.18 -47.07
C GLY A 3 111.81 10.91 -45.90
N VAL A 4 112.00 9.74 -45.27
CA VAL A 4 111.79 9.45 -43.83
C VAL A 4 110.31 9.37 -43.38
N ARG A 5 109.77 8.33 -42.73
CA ARG A 5 110.26 7.06 -42.18
C ARG A 5 109.03 6.16 -41.96
N ALA A 6 109.17 4.87 -42.25
CA ALA A 6 108.32 3.85 -41.66
C ALA A 6 108.69 3.66 -40.18
N ILE A 7 107.70 3.62 -39.28
CA ILE A 7 107.82 2.95 -37.98
C ILE A 7 106.66 1.97 -37.82
N ARG A 8 107.06 0.76 -37.46
CA ARG A 8 106.33 -0.50 -37.32
C ARG A 8 105.44 -0.49 -36.06
N LYS A 9 104.18 -0.90 -36.25
CA LYS A 9 103.35 -1.86 -35.50
C LYS A 9 103.45 -1.96 -33.94
N LYS A 10 102.24 -1.95 -33.36
CA LYS A 10 101.67 -2.84 -32.32
C LYS A 10 101.66 -2.31 -30.87
N SER A 11 100.47 -2.02 -30.34
CA SER A 11 99.88 -2.73 -29.17
C SER A 11 98.59 -2.06 -28.68
N ASN A 12 97.46 -2.72 -28.95
CA ASN A 12 96.37 -3.04 -28.02
C ASN A 12 95.59 -1.96 -27.22
N ARG A 13 94.28 -2.24 -27.10
CA ARG A 13 93.34 -1.85 -26.03
C ARG A 13 92.72 -0.45 -26.10
N LYS A 14 91.57 -0.36 -26.76
CA LYS A 14 90.24 -0.61 -26.17
C LYS A 14 89.19 -0.10 -27.15
N ASP A 15 88.34 -1.00 -27.59
CA ASP A 15 87.08 -0.66 -28.23
C ASP A 15 86.29 0.28 -27.31
N ILE A 16 86.27 1.56 -27.65
CA ILE A 16 85.23 2.47 -27.15
C ILE A 16 84.16 2.47 -28.24
N ILE A 17 83.38 1.39 -28.25
CA ILE A 17 82.04 1.43 -28.82
C ILE A 17 81.30 2.48 -27.99
N ARG A 18 81.14 3.69 -28.53
CA ARG A 18 80.08 4.60 -28.05
C ARG A 18 78.76 3.91 -28.38
N VAL A 19 78.32 3.01 -27.49
CA VAL A 19 76.92 2.62 -27.43
C VAL A 19 76.20 3.90 -27.02
N VAL A 20 75.58 4.56 -27.99
CA VAL A 20 74.56 5.56 -27.73
C VAL A 20 73.44 4.81 -27.02
N VAL A 21 73.49 4.77 -25.69
CA VAL A 21 72.35 4.38 -24.87
C VAL A 21 71.33 5.48 -25.10
N LYS A 22 70.45 5.24 -26.06
CA LYS A 22 69.26 6.05 -26.30
C LYS A 22 68.43 5.92 -25.03
N GLU A 23 68.53 6.89 -24.13
CA GLU A 23 67.78 6.91 -22.88
C GLU A 23 66.29 6.76 -23.21
N ARG A 24 65.66 5.68 -22.72
CA ARG A 24 64.23 5.38 -22.94
C ARG A 24 63.32 6.26 -22.09
N ILE A 25 63.56 7.57 -22.08
CA ILE A 25 62.84 8.54 -21.25
C ILE A 25 61.38 8.71 -21.71
N GLY A 26 61.06 8.31 -22.96
CA GLY A 26 59.69 8.35 -23.50
C GLY A 26 58.80 7.12 -23.23
N SER A 27 59.37 5.94 -22.92
CA SER A 27 58.58 4.69 -22.76
C SER A 27 57.73 4.72 -21.49
N VAL A 28 58.32 5.17 -20.38
CA VAL A 28 57.66 5.23 -19.08
C VAL A 28 56.50 6.23 -19.10
N THR A 29 56.66 7.36 -19.78
CA THR A 29 55.59 8.37 -19.93
C THR A 29 54.44 7.83 -20.78
N ALA A 30 54.74 7.10 -21.87
CA ALA A 30 53.72 6.51 -22.73
C ALA A 30 52.93 5.39 -22.01
N GLU A 31 53.64 4.51 -21.30
CA GLU A 31 53.03 3.45 -20.49
C GLU A 31 52.17 4.03 -19.35
N THR A 32 52.65 5.09 -18.69
CA THR A 32 51.89 5.80 -17.66
C THR A 32 50.64 6.47 -18.23
N ALA A 33 50.73 7.08 -19.41
CA ALA A 33 49.58 7.71 -20.08
C ALA A 33 48.50 6.68 -20.43
N ILE A 34 48.88 5.54 -21.00
CA ILE A 34 47.95 4.45 -21.33
C ILE A 34 47.31 3.87 -20.06
N THR A 35 48.12 3.62 -19.02
CA THR A 35 47.63 3.10 -17.73
C THR A 35 46.64 4.05 -17.08
N LEU A 36 46.91 5.36 -17.11
CA LEU A 36 46.00 6.38 -16.59
C LEU A 36 44.68 6.40 -17.38
N THR A 37 44.72 6.33 -18.71
CA THR A 37 43.50 6.29 -19.52
C THR A 37 42.63 5.07 -19.20
N VAL A 38 43.24 3.88 -19.11
CA VAL A 38 42.50 2.65 -18.74
C VAL A 38 41.92 2.76 -17.34
N PHE A 39 42.69 3.28 -16.39
CA PHE A 39 42.23 3.49 -15.02
C PHE A 39 41.03 4.46 -14.94
N LEU A 40 41.07 5.57 -15.68
CA LEU A 40 39.96 6.52 -15.75
C LEU A 40 38.71 5.89 -16.37
N LEU A 41 38.84 5.08 -17.41
CA LEU A 41 37.70 4.35 -17.98
C LEU A 41 37.02 3.43 -16.95
N VAL A 42 37.82 2.74 -16.14
CA VAL A 42 37.31 1.90 -15.04
C VAL A 42 36.56 2.74 -14.01
N ILE A 43 37.14 3.86 -13.56
CA ILE A 43 36.48 4.76 -12.61
C ILE A 43 35.17 5.32 -13.17
N PHE A 44 35.16 5.78 -14.42
CA PHE A 44 33.94 6.31 -15.05
C PHE A 44 32.88 5.23 -15.24
N SER A 45 33.27 3.99 -15.54
CA SER A 45 32.36 2.84 -15.59
C SER A 45 31.71 2.58 -14.23
N PHE A 46 32.50 2.55 -13.15
CA PHE A 46 31.95 2.43 -11.79
C PHE A 46 31.03 3.62 -11.44
N ALA A 47 31.42 4.85 -11.76
CA ALA A 47 30.60 6.02 -11.51
C ALA A 47 29.27 5.99 -12.29
N TYR A 48 29.29 5.49 -13.53
CA TYR A 48 28.09 5.27 -14.35
C TYR A 48 27.13 4.28 -13.71
N ILE A 49 27.66 3.12 -13.34
CA ILE A 49 26.88 2.06 -12.69
C ILE A 49 26.29 2.59 -11.37
N LEU A 50 27.11 3.20 -10.51
CA LEU A 50 26.66 3.78 -9.25
C LEU A 50 25.56 4.82 -9.45
N LYS A 51 25.69 5.69 -10.47
CA LYS A 51 24.67 6.71 -10.75
C LYS A 51 23.36 6.07 -11.21
N ILE A 52 23.40 5.05 -12.07
CA ILE A 52 22.20 4.33 -12.50
C ILE A 52 21.52 3.64 -11.32
N PHE A 53 22.28 2.90 -10.51
CA PHE A 53 21.74 2.23 -9.32
C PHE A 53 21.13 3.22 -8.33
N PHE A 54 21.78 4.36 -8.11
CA PHE A 54 21.24 5.42 -7.29
C PHE A 54 19.89 5.90 -7.82
N VAL A 55 19.81 6.26 -9.11
CA VAL A 55 18.55 6.73 -9.73
C VAL A 55 17.46 5.66 -9.66
N TYR A 56 17.77 4.41 -10.04
CA TYR A 56 16.83 3.29 -10.02
C TYR A 56 16.28 3.05 -8.60
N ASN A 57 17.14 3.00 -7.59
CA ASN A 57 16.72 2.76 -6.21
C ASN A 57 15.91 3.93 -5.65
N THR A 58 16.28 5.17 -5.97
CA THR A 58 15.51 6.35 -5.55
C THR A 58 14.11 6.35 -6.16
N VAL A 59 13.98 6.11 -7.47
CA VAL A 59 12.68 6.05 -8.14
C VAL A 59 11.86 4.86 -7.63
N GLN A 60 12.46 3.68 -7.45
CA GLN A 60 11.76 2.51 -6.89
C GLN A 60 11.19 2.80 -5.51
N ALA A 61 11.99 3.40 -4.63
CA ALA A 61 11.58 3.69 -3.27
C ALA A 61 10.46 4.75 -3.24
N SER A 62 10.58 5.82 -4.02
CA SER A 62 9.52 6.82 -4.16
C SER A 62 8.24 6.22 -4.75
N LEU A 63 8.34 5.41 -5.80
CA LEU A 63 7.17 4.77 -6.43
C LEU A 63 6.47 3.82 -5.45
N SER A 64 7.23 3.14 -4.60
CA SER A 64 6.69 2.29 -3.54
C SER A 64 5.88 3.09 -2.52
N ASP A 65 6.35 4.27 -2.14
CA ASP A 65 5.63 5.12 -1.18
C ASP A 65 4.41 5.79 -1.80
N VAL A 66 4.51 6.24 -3.05
CA VAL A 66 3.34 6.69 -3.83
C VAL A 66 2.27 5.60 -3.89
N SER A 67 2.66 4.36 -4.19
CA SER A 67 1.71 3.24 -4.26
C SER A 67 1.04 2.98 -2.91
N ARG A 68 1.78 3.08 -1.80
CA ARG A 68 1.23 2.99 -0.44
C ARG A 68 0.28 4.14 -0.13
N ASN A 69 0.61 5.36 -0.53
CA ASN A 69 -0.27 6.51 -0.36
C ASN A 69 -1.60 6.30 -1.10
N LEU A 70 -1.56 5.89 -2.37
CA LEU A 70 -2.77 5.59 -3.15
C LEU A 70 -3.58 4.45 -2.53
N ALA A 71 -2.93 3.42 -1.99
CA ALA A 71 -3.62 2.36 -1.24
C ALA A 71 -4.31 2.92 0.02
N ASN A 72 -3.68 3.85 0.75
CA ASN A 72 -4.32 4.53 1.89
C ASN A 72 -5.50 5.43 1.44
N LEU A 73 -5.39 6.12 0.31
CA LEU A 73 -6.51 6.89 -0.25
C LEU A 73 -7.68 5.97 -0.62
N SER A 74 -7.40 4.78 -1.15
CA SER A 74 -8.44 3.78 -1.46
C SER A 74 -9.17 3.25 -0.21
N TYR A 75 -8.49 3.22 0.95
CA TYR A 75 -9.14 2.92 2.22
C TYR A 75 -10.20 3.97 2.58
N PHE A 76 -9.86 5.26 2.47
CA PHE A 76 -10.81 6.34 2.71
C PHE A 76 -12.00 6.29 1.76
N TYR A 77 -11.77 5.97 0.49
CA TYR A 77 -12.82 5.74 -0.50
C TYR A 77 -13.81 4.63 -0.09
N HIS A 78 -13.31 3.55 0.48
CA HIS A 78 -14.16 2.46 0.97
C HIS A 78 -14.87 2.83 2.29
N ILE A 79 -14.14 3.34 3.28
CA ILE A 79 -14.77 3.60 4.59
C ILE A 79 -15.77 4.75 4.57
N SER A 80 -15.65 5.69 3.61
CA SER A 80 -16.56 6.82 3.49
C SER A 80 -17.94 6.47 2.94
N GLY A 81 -18.16 5.24 2.49
CA GLY A 81 -19.39 4.89 1.78
C GLY A 81 -19.36 5.20 0.28
N ALA A 82 -18.28 5.77 -0.25
CA ALA A 82 -18.26 6.25 -1.64
C ALA A 82 -18.18 5.10 -2.65
N LYS A 83 -17.55 3.99 -2.26
CA LYS A 83 -17.51 2.77 -3.05
C LYS A 83 -18.91 2.18 -3.24
N GLU A 84 -19.67 2.10 -2.16
CA GLU A 84 -21.04 1.60 -2.11
C GLU A 84 -21.94 2.33 -3.11
N PHE A 85 -21.83 3.66 -3.16
CA PHE A 85 -22.60 4.47 -4.10
C PHE A 85 -22.14 4.26 -5.56
N ASP A 86 -20.83 4.20 -5.83
CA ASP A 86 -20.31 3.93 -7.17
C ASP A 86 -20.76 2.55 -7.69
N ASP A 87 -20.73 1.53 -6.83
CA ASP A 87 -21.20 0.19 -7.16
C ASP A 87 -22.71 0.16 -7.47
N GLN A 88 -23.55 0.82 -6.64
CA GLN A 88 -25.00 0.94 -6.88
C GLN A 88 -25.30 1.66 -8.21
N ILE A 89 -24.53 2.70 -8.52
CA ILE A 89 -24.69 3.48 -9.74
C ILE A 89 -24.36 2.64 -10.97
N LYS A 90 -23.29 1.81 -10.92
CA LYS A 90 -22.96 0.86 -11.98
C LYS A 90 -24.03 -0.21 -12.16
N GLU A 91 -24.55 -0.78 -11.08
CA GLU A 91 -25.64 -1.77 -11.14
C GLU A 91 -26.90 -1.18 -11.81
N LEU A 92 -27.32 0.03 -11.40
CA LEU A 92 -28.46 0.73 -12.01
C LEU A 92 -28.22 1.09 -13.49
N ALA A 93 -26.98 1.42 -13.86
CA ALA A 93 -26.60 1.67 -15.25
C ALA A 93 -26.76 0.44 -16.13
N ASP A 94 -26.22 -0.68 -15.65
CA ASP A 94 -26.21 -1.95 -16.34
C ASP A 94 -27.63 -2.51 -16.48
N GLU A 95 -28.50 -2.28 -15.49
CA GLU A 95 -29.92 -2.64 -15.53
C GLU A 95 -30.75 -1.75 -16.46
N ALA A 96 -30.48 -0.44 -16.51
CA ALA A 96 -31.31 0.52 -17.24
C ALA A 96 -30.87 0.73 -18.71
N GLY A 97 -29.63 0.41 -19.08
CA GLY A 97 -29.09 0.65 -20.43
C GLY A 97 -29.07 2.13 -20.85
N LEU A 98 -29.11 3.06 -19.88
CA LEU A 98 -29.20 4.51 -20.10
C LEU A 98 -27.82 5.19 -20.07
N GLU A 99 -27.63 6.27 -20.85
CA GLU A 99 -26.53 7.22 -20.63
C GLU A 99 -26.84 8.05 -19.36
N MET A 100 -25.93 7.97 -18.38
CA MET A 100 -26.17 8.33 -16.98
C MET A 100 -25.93 9.80 -16.64
N ASP A 101 -26.60 10.70 -17.35
CA ASP A 101 -26.51 12.13 -17.02
C ASP A 101 -27.39 12.53 -15.82
N GLU A 102 -28.41 11.73 -15.47
CA GLU A 102 -29.47 12.12 -14.52
C GLU A 102 -29.16 11.84 -13.04
N GLN A 103 -28.09 11.10 -12.72
CA GLN A 103 -27.74 10.72 -11.33
C GLN A 103 -26.48 11.43 -10.76
N LYS A 104 -25.87 12.35 -11.54
CA LYS A 104 -24.69 13.15 -11.16
C LYS A 104 -24.91 13.97 -9.87
N ASN A 105 -26.14 14.41 -9.60
CA ASN A 105 -26.48 15.22 -8.43
C ASN A 105 -26.36 14.46 -7.10
N THR A 106 -26.71 13.17 -7.08
CA THR A 106 -26.66 12.35 -5.86
C THR A 106 -25.22 11.96 -5.48
N ILE A 107 -24.35 11.77 -6.48
CA ILE A 107 -22.90 11.61 -6.27
C ILE A 107 -22.30 12.86 -5.62
N VAL A 108 -22.70 14.03 -6.11
CA VAL A 108 -22.31 15.33 -5.55
C VAL A 108 -22.82 15.48 -4.12
N GLU A 109 -24.01 14.98 -3.80
CA GLU A 109 -24.58 14.97 -2.45
C GLU A 109 -23.84 14.03 -1.48
N ALA A 110 -23.42 12.84 -1.92
CA ALA A 110 -22.59 11.92 -1.13
C ALA A 110 -21.20 12.51 -0.85
N PHE A 111 -20.60 13.16 -1.86
CA PHE A 111 -19.34 13.88 -1.71
C PHE A 111 -19.47 15.11 -0.78
N ASN A 112 -20.58 15.84 -0.85
CA ASN A 112 -20.87 16.94 0.08
C ASN A 112 -21.10 16.43 1.50
N SER A 113 -21.76 15.28 1.68
CA SER A 113 -21.93 14.62 2.97
C SER A 113 -20.58 14.17 3.56
N PHE A 114 -19.66 13.69 2.72
CA PHE A 114 -18.27 13.41 3.12
C PHE A 114 -17.50 14.68 3.54
N ASN A 115 -17.62 15.78 2.79
CA ASN A 115 -17.03 17.07 3.18
C ASN A 115 -17.56 17.57 4.52
N ASN A 116 -18.84 17.32 4.81
CA ASN A 116 -19.47 17.67 6.08
C ASN A 116 -19.07 16.73 7.23
N LEU A 117 -18.79 15.44 6.95
CA LEU A 117 -18.32 14.45 7.93
C LEU A 117 -16.89 14.74 8.44
N PHE A 118 -16.04 15.31 7.58
CA PHE A 118 -14.68 15.71 7.91
C PHE A 118 -14.56 17.23 8.06
N ASP A 119 -15.50 17.87 8.75
CA ASP A 119 -15.43 19.30 9.11
C ASP A 119 -14.14 19.56 9.91
N PHE A 120 -13.04 19.79 9.18
CA PHE A 120 -11.75 20.24 9.65
C PHE A 120 -11.94 21.69 10.07
N SER A 121 -12.66 21.87 11.17
CA SER A 121 -12.94 23.14 11.78
C SER A 121 -11.64 23.91 11.99
N GLU A 122 -11.64 25.16 11.52
CA GLU A 122 -10.54 26.12 11.54
C GLU A 122 -9.46 25.93 10.49
N SER A 123 -9.82 26.13 9.23
CA SER A 123 -9.10 27.06 8.34
C SER A 123 -9.95 27.33 7.11
N SER A 124 -10.18 28.60 6.82
CA SER A 124 -10.80 29.10 5.60
C SER A 124 -10.25 28.39 4.36
N VAL A 125 -11.03 27.44 3.84
CA VAL A 125 -10.75 26.77 2.56
C VAL A 125 -10.83 27.84 1.48
N PRO A 126 -9.77 28.08 0.69
CA PRO A 126 -9.90 28.92 -0.49
C PRO A 126 -10.93 28.30 -1.44
N ILE A 127 -11.79 29.15 -1.97
CA ILE A 127 -12.89 28.90 -2.92
C ILE A 127 -12.41 28.35 -4.28
N SER A 128 -11.29 27.62 -4.35
CA SER A 128 -10.71 27.10 -5.60
C SER A 128 -11.12 25.66 -5.93
N LEU A 129 -11.79 24.95 -5.03
CA LEU A 129 -12.11 23.51 -5.20
C LEU A 129 -13.59 23.21 -5.34
N GLN A 130 -14.47 24.19 -5.14
CA GLN A 130 -15.88 24.10 -5.54
C GLN A 130 -16.07 24.22 -7.07
N GLN A 131 -15.00 24.55 -7.81
CA GLN A 131 -15.05 24.86 -9.25
C GLN A 131 -14.07 24.08 -10.13
N THR A 132 -13.44 22.99 -9.66
CA THR A 132 -12.81 22.08 -10.63
C THR A 132 -13.91 21.25 -11.27
N ASN A 133 -14.44 21.74 -12.38
CA ASN A 133 -15.50 21.08 -13.11
C ASN A 133 -14.97 19.73 -13.61
N MET A 134 -15.52 18.61 -13.13
CA MET A 134 -15.08 17.27 -13.56
C MET A 134 -15.11 17.13 -15.09
N ASP A 135 -16.00 17.87 -15.74
CA ASP A 135 -16.11 17.93 -17.20
C ASP A 135 -14.87 18.58 -17.85
N GLU A 136 -14.28 19.60 -17.23
CA GLU A 136 -12.99 20.17 -17.68
C GLU A 136 -11.85 19.17 -17.53
N LEU A 137 -11.85 18.38 -16.45
CA LEU A 137 -10.86 17.34 -16.20
C LEU A 137 -10.95 16.22 -17.24
N ILE A 138 -12.16 15.76 -17.52
CA ILE A 138 -12.45 14.77 -18.55
C ILE A 138 -12.01 15.28 -19.92
N ASN A 139 -12.36 16.52 -20.26
CA ASN A 139 -12.00 17.12 -21.54
C ASN A 139 -10.49 17.27 -21.68
N ALA A 140 -9.79 17.74 -20.64
CA ALA A 140 -8.34 17.85 -20.63
C ALA A 140 -7.66 16.48 -20.85
N VAL A 141 -8.14 15.42 -20.18
CA VAL A 141 -7.64 14.04 -20.39
C VAL A 141 -7.91 13.55 -21.81
N LYS A 142 -9.11 13.77 -22.34
CA LYS A 142 -9.50 13.37 -23.71
C LYS A 142 -8.68 14.10 -24.77
N ASN A 143 -8.40 15.39 -24.55
CA ASN A 143 -7.66 16.25 -25.46
C ASN A 143 -6.14 16.12 -25.31
N GLY A 144 -5.65 15.38 -24.30
CA GLY A 144 -4.22 15.24 -24.02
C GLY A 144 -3.57 16.52 -23.50
N GLU A 145 -4.35 17.39 -22.85
CA GLU A 145 -3.87 18.64 -22.27
C GLU A 145 -2.98 18.38 -21.04
N ASP A 146 -2.04 19.30 -20.77
CA ASP A 146 -1.14 19.19 -19.62
C ASP A 146 -1.90 19.48 -18.32
N LEU A 147 -2.35 18.41 -17.66
CA LEU A 147 -3.06 18.44 -16.39
C LEU A 147 -2.27 19.16 -15.28
N ALA A 148 -0.94 19.25 -15.38
CA ALA A 148 -0.12 19.94 -14.37
C ALA A 148 -0.50 21.43 -14.22
N ASN A 149 -0.97 22.06 -15.30
CA ASN A 149 -1.36 23.47 -15.28
C ASN A 149 -2.73 23.70 -14.62
N LEU A 150 -3.62 22.71 -14.67
CA LEU A 150 -4.95 22.77 -14.06
C LEU A 150 -4.89 22.57 -12.53
N PHE A 151 -3.85 21.88 -12.03
CA PHE A 151 -3.76 21.45 -10.62
C PHE A 151 -2.52 21.95 -9.87
N HIS A 152 -1.82 22.98 -10.38
CA HIS A 152 -0.58 23.48 -9.78
C HIS A 152 -0.67 23.76 -8.25
N ASN A 153 -1.88 24.06 -7.73
CA ASN A 153 -2.12 24.37 -6.32
C ASN A 153 -2.86 23.26 -5.53
N ILE A 154 -3.37 22.22 -6.20
CA ILE A 154 -4.24 21.20 -5.59
C ILE A 154 -3.44 20.01 -5.07
N LEU A 155 -2.31 19.68 -5.69
CA LEU A 155 -1.60 18.43 -5.41
C LEU A 155 -0.45 18.57 -4.39
N THR A 156 -0.43 19.66 -3.64
CA THR A 156 0.58 19.90 -2.57
C THR A 156 0.05 19.63 -1.16
N ASP A 157 -1.28 19.52 -0.98
CA ASP A 157 -1.92 19.22 0.32
C ASP A 157 -2.49 17.79 0.30
N PRO A 158 -2.12 16.91 1.25
CA PRO A 158 -2.67 15.56 1.36
C PRO A 158 -4.21 15.52 1.39
N LYS A 159 -4.87 16.54 1.96
CA LYS A 159 -6.33 16.63 1.99
C LYS A 159 -6.91 16.85 0.60
N GLU A 160 -6.23 17.64 -0.21
CA GLU A 160 -6.65 17.97 -1.57
C GLU A 160 -6.35 16.84 -2.55
N GLU A 161 -5.25 16.11 -2.33
CA GLU A 161 -4.98 14.84 -3.01
C GLU A 161 -6.09 13.80 -2.74
N LEU A 162 -6.50 13.66 -1.47
CA LEU A 162 -7.62 12.78 -1.10
C LEU A 162 -8.93 13.22 -1.77
N LYS A 163 -9.28 14.52 -1.72
CA LYS A 163 -10.51 15.02 -2.36
C LYS A 163 -10.51 14.76 -3.86
N LEU A 164 -9.39 14.97 -4.54
CA LEU A 164 -9.27 14.68 -5.97
C LEU A 164 -9.41 13.19 -6.25
N PHE A 165 -8.72 12.33 -5.49
CA PHE A 165 -8.85 10.88 -5.60
C PHE A 165 -10.30 10.43 -5.44
N MET A 166 -10.98 10.92 -4.39
CA MET A 166 -12.40 10.64 -4.15
C MET A 166 -13.30 11.09 -5.31
N ARG A 167 -13.07 12.29 -5.87
CA ARG A 167 -13.84 12.80 -7.02
C ARG A 167 -13.65 11.96 -8.28
N ILE A 168 -12.44 11.47 -8.53
CA ILE A 168 -12.16 10.61 -9.68
C ILE A 168 -13.03 9.35 -9.62
N PHE A 169 -13.08 8.68 -8.47
CA PHE A 169 -13.88 7.46 -8.30
C PHE A 169 -15.38 7.74 -8.18
N ALA A 170 -15.77 8.85 -7.56
CA ALA A 170 -17.16 9.26 -7.50
C ALA A 170 -17.71 9.64 -8.89
N GLY A 171 -16.88 10.14 -9.81
CA GLY A 171 -17.31 10.67 -11.10
C GLY A 171 -17.84 9.65 -12.11
N ASN A 172 -17.94 8.37 -11.76
CA ASN A 172 -18.33 7.25 -12.63
C ASN A 172 -17.67 7.31 -14.03
N LEU A 173 -16.37 7.55 -14.02
CA LEU A 173 -15.59 7.68 -15.25
C LEU A 173 -15.27 6.30 -15.80
N ASN A 174 -15.14 6.19 -17.12
CA ASN A 174 -14.65 4.96 -17.72
C ASN A 174 -13.23 4.64 -17.21
N TYR A 175 -12.86 3.36 -17.26
CA TYR A 175 -11.58 2.86 -16.75
C TYR A 175 -10.37 3.62 -17.30
N GLU A 176 -10.35 3.97 -18.60
CA GLU A 176 -9.22 4.66 -19.22
C GLU A 176 -9.00 6.06 -18.60
N ILE A 177 -10.07 6.82 -18.40
CA ILE A 177 -10.02 8.16 -17.82
C ILE A 177 -9.64 8.07 -16.35
N THR A 178 -10.27 7.17 -15.58
CA THR A 178 -9.94 6.89 -14.17
C THR A 178 -8.45 6.57 -14.02
N ASN A 179 -7.94 5.64 -14.85
CA ASN A 179 -6.55 5.22 -14.81
C ASN A 179 -5.60 6.39 -15.09
N LYS A 180 -5.87 7.20 -16.12
CA LYS A 180 -5.05 8.38 -16.45
C LYS A 180 -5.05 9.42 -15.34
N LEU A 181 -6.20 9.67 -14.70
CA LEU A 181 -6.31 10.65 -13.63
C LEU A 181 -5.60 10.20 -12.35
N VAL A 182 -5.74 8.94 -11.96
CA VAL A 182 -5.00 8.40 -10.83
C VAL A 182 -3.50 8.33 -11.13
N CYS A 183 -3.09 8.02 -12.37
CA CYS A 183 -1.68 8.10 -12.78
C CYS A 183 -1.14 9.55 -12.72
N PHE A 184 -1.98 10.55 -13.02
CA PHE A 184 -1.59 11.95 -12.87
C PHE A 184 -1.36 12.31 -11.38
N VAL A 185 -2.27 11.89 -10.49
CA VAL A 185 -2.06 12.00 -9.03
C VAL A 185 -0.74 11.33 -8.64
N ALA A 186 -0.54 10.07 -9.05
CA ALA A 186 0.67 9.31 -8.77
C ALA A 186 1.95 10.01 -9.25
N LYS A 187 1.93 10.59 -10.45
CA LYS A 187 3.08 11.32 -11.02
C LYS A 187 3.44 12.57 -10.22
N ASN A 188 2.44 13.28 -9.71
CA ASN A 188 2.70 14.43 -8.85
C ASN A 188 3.22 14.01 -7.48
N SER A 189 2.62 12.99 -6.85
CA SER A 189 3.08 12.46 -5.57
C SER A 189 4.51 11.91 -5.68
N LEU A 190 4.85 11.31 -6.83
CA LEU A 190 6.22 10.91 -7.16
C LEU A 190 7.19 12.10 -7.17
N LYS A 191 6.79 13.26 -7.71
CA LYS A 191 7.60 14.49 -7.65
C LYS A 191 7.87 14.91 -6.19
N SER A 192 6.86 14.85 -5.33
CA SER A 192 7.01 15.19 -3.91
C SER A 192 7.99 14.23 -3.22
N GLU A 193 7.78 12.93 -3.38
CA GLU A 193 8.61 11.86 -2.80
C GLU A 193 10.07 11.92 -3.26
N LEU A 194 10.30 12.20 -4.55
CA LEU A 194 11.64 12.40 -5.08
C LEU A 194 12.32 13.62 -4.45
N SER A 195 11.59 14.73 -4.25
CA SER A 195 12.13 15.95 -3.63
C SER A 195 12.55 15.69 -2.18
N GLN A 196 11.71 15.00 -1.41
CA GLN A 196 11.99 14.65 -0.02
C GLN A 196 13.26 13.79 0.09
N ARG A 197 13.40 12.77 -0.75
CA ARG A 197 14.53 11.83 -0.71
C ARG A 197 15.84 12.44 -1.14
N LEU A 198 15.81 13.43 -2.02
CA LEU A 198 17.02 14.16 -2.42
C LEU A 198 17.45 15.21 -1.39
N ASN A 199 16.65 15.42 -0.33
CA ASN A 199 16.91 16.34 0.77
C ASN A 199 17.27 17.77 0.31
N LYS A 200 16.67 18.21 -0.81
CA LYS A 200 16.83 19.55 -1.38
C LYS A 200 15.58 19.93 -2.14
N THR A 201 15.23 21.21 -2.07
CA THR A 201 14.17 21.80 -2.90
C THR A 201 14.70 21.99 -4.31
N TYR A 202 14.45 21.01 -5.17
CA TYR A 202 14.66 21.15 -6.61
C TYR A 202 13.35 21.58 -7.28
N ASN A 203 13.41 22.49 -8.25
CA ASN A 203 12.25 22.81 -9.09
C ASN A 203 11.72 21.56 -9.81
N ASP A 204 12.64 20.68 -10.22
CA ASP A 204 12.35 19.35 -10.72
C ASP A 204 13.37 18.34 -10.15
N PRO A 205 12.97 17.48 -9.19
CA PRO A 205 13.85 16.50 -8.58
C PRO A 205 14.27 15.38 -9.54
N ALA A 206 13.48 15.10 -10.59
CA ALA A 206 13.83 14.11 -11.60
C ALA A 206 14.94 14.63 -12.53
N LEU A 207 14.98 15.95 -12.82
CA LEU A 207 16.14 16.55 -13.50
C LEU A 207 17.41 16.43 -12.66
N ALA A 208 17.33 16.57 -11.33
CA ALA A 208 18.47 16.36 -10.43
C ALA A 208 18.99 14.91 -10.45
N LEU A 209 18.11 13.96 -10.75
CA LEU A 209 18.45 12.56 -11.00
C LEU A 209 18.98 12.28 -12.40
N ARG A 210 19.04 13.28 -13.30
CA ARG A 210 19.39 13.13 -14.72
C ARG A 210 18.38 12.32 -15.52
N ILE A 211 17.10 12.38 -15.14
CA ILE A 211 16.01 11.86 -15.95
C ILE A 211 15.74 12.86 -17.07
N SER A 212 15.73 12.39 -18.33
CA SER A 212 15.42 13.21 -19.50
C SER A 212 14.03 13.83 -19.35
N GLU A 213 13.90 15.13 -19.64
CA GLU A 213 12.64 15.90 -19.49
C GLU A 213 12.08 15.96 -18.05
N GLY A 214 12.89 15.60 -17.05
CA GLY A 214 12.52 15.72 -15.65
C GLY A 214 11.32 14.85 -15.28
N ILE A 215 10.41 15.39 -14.48
CA ILE A 215 9.20 14.66 -14.06
C ILE A 215 8.31 14.35 -15.26
N LYS A 216 8.28 15.23 -16.28
CA LYS A 216 7.45 15.05 -17.48
C LYS A 216 7.88 13.81 -18.26
N GLY A 217 9.18 13.51 -18.31
CA GLY A 217 9.73 12.32 -18.98
C GLY A 217 9.52 10.98 -18.26
N ILE A 218 8.86 10.97 -17.09
CA ILE A 218 8.40 9.73 -16.46
C ILE A 218 7.02 9.37 -17.01
N ASP A 219 6.96 8.27 -17.76
CA ASP A 219 5.75 7.72 -18.36
C ASP A 219 5.13 6.66 -17.43
N LEU A 220 3.82 6.81 -17.17
CA LEU A 220 3.01 5.89 -16.37
C LEU A 220 1.93 5.17 -17.19
N ASN A 221 1.92 5.27 -18.52
CA ASN A 221 0.87 4.73 -19.38
C ASN A 221 0.67 3.20 -19.29
N GLN A 222 1.67 2.46 -18.80
CA GLN A 222 1.59 1.02 -18.57
C GLN A 222 1.05 0.65 -17.17
N SER A 223 0.69 1.64 -16.37
CA SER A 223 0.09 1.44 -15.05
C SER A 223 -1.37 1.01 -15.17
N SER A 224 -1.84 0.25 -14.17
CA SER A 224 -3.21 -0.22 -14.06
C SER A 224 -3.74 0.04 -12.65
N ILE A 225 -4.85 0.76 -12.56
CA ILE A 225 -5.51 1.12 -11.31
C ILE A 225 -6.82 0.32 -11.23
N PHE A 226 -6.87 -0.66 -10.33
CA PHE A 226 -7.99 -1.60 -10.17
C PHE A 226 -8.35 -2.38 -11.43
N GLY A 227 -7.41 -2.61 -12.34
CA GLY A 227 -7.65 -3.44 -13.54
C GLY A 227 -8.00 -4.89 -13.20
N ASP A 228 -7.55 -5.38 -12.03
CA ASP A 228 -7.96 -6.66 -11.43
C ASP A 228 -8.90 -6.48 -10.22
N SER A 229 -9.61 -5.34 -10.16
CA SER A 229 -10.54 -4.92 -9.11
C SER A 229 -9.92 -4.63 -7.74
N GLU A 230 -8.64 -4.90 -7.54
CA GLU A 230 -8.05 -4.92 -6.19
C GLU A 230 -6.69 -4.23 -6.12
N THR A 231 -5.96 -4.11 -7.22
CA THR A 231 -4.56 -3.68 -7.16
C THR A 231 -4.30 -2.35 -7.84
N ILE A 232 -3.36 -1.63 -7.26
CA ILE A 232 -2.73 -0.47 -7.86
C ILE A 232 -1.38 -0.93 -8.37
N GLU A 233 -1.23 -0.97 -9.68
CA GLU A 233 0.01 -1.28 -10.37
C GLU A 233 0.56 -0.03 -11.04
N LEU A 234 1.69 0.48 -10.55
CA LEU A 234 2.38 1.62 -11.15
C LEU A 234 3.62 1.13 -11.91
N VAL A 235 3.73 1.54 -13.18
CA VAL A 235 4.86 1.24 -14.06
C VAL A 235 5.46 2.54 -14.56
N ALA A 236 6.58 2.95 -13.96
CA ALA A 236 7.31 4.16 -14.33
C ALA A 236 8.42 3.84 -15.34
N LYS A 237 8.26 4.33 -16.57
CA LYS A 237 9.26 4.21 -17.64
C LYS A 237 9.91 5.56 -17.89
N TYR A 238 11.23 5.60 -17.94
CA TYR A 238 11.97 6.85 -18.11
C TYR A 238 13.38 6.62 -18.67
N LYS A 239 13.98 7.67 -19.22
CA LYS A 239 15.35 7.65 -19.74
C LYS A 239 16.27 8.42 -18.80
N VAL A 240 17.41 7.83 -18.45
CA VAL A 240 18.44 8.47 -17.61
C VAL A 240 19.66 8.79 -18.46
N GLU A 241 20.22 9.99 -18.30
CA GLU A 241 21.44 10.46 -18.97
C GLU A 241 22.51 10.82 -17.93
N PRO A 242 23.22 9.83 -17.35
CA PRO A 242 24.11 10.05 -16.21
C PRO A 242 25.25 11.04 -16.50
N PHE A 243 25.80 10.99 -17.71
CA PHE A 243 26.90 11.84 -18.18
C PHE A 243 26.68 12.23 -19.65
N PHE A 244 27.14 13.42 -20.03
CA PHE A 244 26.94 14.01 -21.36
C PHE A 244 27.54 13.19 -22.52
N PHE A 245 28.60 12.41 -22.26
CA PHE A 245 29.34 11.66 -23.28
C PHE A 245 29.02 10.16 -23.32
N MET A 246 28.07 9.68 -22.49
CA MET A 246 27.66 8.28 -22.43
C MET A 246 26.22 8.11 -22.91
N PRO A 247 25.87 6.94 -23.49
CA PRO A 247 24.51 6.68 -23.91
C PRO A 247 23.56 6.71 -22.70
N GLY A 248 22.41 7.34 -22.90
CA GLY A 248 21.31 7.27 -21.95
C GLY A 248 20.73 5.86 -21.88
N LEU A 249 20.19 5.50 -20.72
CA LEU A 249 19.63 4.19 -20.45
C LEU A 249 18.13 4.31 -20.17
N ASN A 250 17.33 3.46 -20.79
CA ASN A 250 15.91 3.33 -20.47
C ASN A 250 15.75 2.43 -19.25
N LEU A 251 15.07 2.93 -18.22
CA LEU A 251 14.76 2.22 -17.00
C LEU A 251 13.25 2.07 -16.83
N ILE A 252 12.86 1.00 -16.14
CA ILE A 252 11.48 0.68 -15.80
C ILE A 252 11.44 0.29 -14.33
N ASN A 253 10.60 0.97 -13.56
CA ASN A 253 10.30 0.63 -12.17
C ASN A 253 8.84 0.22 -12.07
N ARG A 254 8.58 -0.90 -11.39
CA ARG A 254 7.24 -1.47 -11.22
C ARG A 254 6.96 -1.69 -9.75
N VAL A 255 5.77 -1.29 -9.33
CA VAL A 255 5.22 -1.58 -8.01
C VAL A 255 3.79 -2.07 -8.19
N LYS A 256 3.44 -3.16 -7.51
CA LYS A 256 2.08 -3.67 -7.44
C LYS A 256 1.69 -3.80 -5.97
N ILE A 257 0.61 -3.15 -5.56
CA ILE A 257 0.09 -3.19 -4.19
C ILE A 257 -1.41 -3.49 -4.21
N VAL A 258 -1.89 -4.19 -3.18
CA VAL A 258 -3.32 -4.40 -2.96
C VAL A 258 -3.90 -3.14 -2.33
N ALA A 259 -4.98 -2.64 -2.91
CA ALA A 259 -5.75 -1.52 -2.43
C ALA A 259 -6.71 -1.95 -1.33
N TRP A 260 -7.07 -0.99 -0.49
CA TRP A 260 -7.82 -1.24 0.73
C TRP A 260 -9.29 -0.94 0.47
N THR A 261 -9.90 -1.64 -0.48
CA THR A 261 -11.27 -1.37 -0.97
C THR A 261 -12.33 -2.32 -0.41
N GLY A 262 -12.03 -3.04 0.68
CA GLY A 262 -12.92 -4.06 1.26
C GLY A 262 -12.89 -5.42 0.56
N GLY A 263 -12.52 -5.48 -0.72
CA GLY A 263 -12.52 -6.70 -1.52
C GLY A 263 -12.73 -6.47 -3.02
N ARG A 264 -12.85 -7.56 -3.83
CA ARG A 264 -13.12 -7.46 -5.30
C ARG A 264 -14.59 -7.24 -5.67
N GLY A 265 -15.50 -7.36 -4.71
CA GLY A 265 -16.94 -7.25 -4.94
C GLY A 265 -17.50 -5.85 -4.75
N ALA A 266 -18.76 -5.69 -5.16
CA ALA A 266 -19.58 -4.55 -4.81
C ALA A 266 -19.76 -4.47 -3.28
N SER A 267 -19.70 -3.28 -2.70
CA SER A 267 -19.77 -3.18 -1.23
C SER A 267 -21.06 -3.78 -0.66
N ALA A 268 -20.93 -4.57 0.41
CA ALA A 268 -22.05 -5.19 1.10
C ALA A 268 -22.76 -4.26 2.11
N LYS A 269 -22.27 -3.03 2.33
CA LYS A 269 -22.95 -2.06 3.19
C LYS A 269 -24.22 -1.54 2.51
N LYS A 270 -25.32 -2.29 2.60
CA LYS A 270 -26.63 -1.78 2.21
C LYS A 270 -27.04 -0.66 3.18
N HIS A 271 -27.44 0.47 2.63
CA HIS A 271 -28.04 1.55 3.40
C HIS A 271 -29.37 1.03 3.97
N ASP A 272 -29.52 1.05 5.30
CA ASP A 272 -30.78 0.80 6.00
C ASP A 272 -31.85 1.79 5.48
N ASN A 273 -32.59 1.39 4.45
CA ASN A 273 -33.82 2.07 4.03
C ASN A 273 -34.92 1.10 3.60
N THR A 274 -34.76 -0.18 3.93
CA THR A 274 -35.87 -1.12 4.03
C THR A 274 -35.62 -2.03 5.23
N ALA A 275 -36.22 -1.66 6.36
CA ALA A 275 -36.76 -2.70 7.22
C ALA A 275 -37.58 -3.62 6.33
N ASP A 276 -37.29 -4.92 6.38
CA ASP A 276 -37.83 -6.00 5.54
C ASP A 276 -37.08 -6.26 4.22
N ALA A 277 -35.95 -6.98 4.30
CA ALA A 277 -35.58 -8.03 3.30
C ALA A 277 -34.28 -8.79 3.62
N TYR A 278 -34.03 -9.31 4.84
CA TYR A 278 -33.01 -10.37 5.01
C TYR A 278 -33.40 -11.38 6.09
N LYS A 279 -34.43 -12.16 5.76
CA LYS A 279 -34.51 -13.56 6.19
C LYS A 279 -35.02 -14.35 5.01
N THR A 280 -34.14 -15.09 4.34
CA THR A 280 -34.37 -16.44 3.79
C THR A 280 -33.19 -16.86 2.93
N SER A 281 -32.24 -17.60 3.50
CA SER A 281 -31.77 -18.87 2.95
C SER A 281 -30.81 -19.54 3.93
N GLU A 282 -30.71 -20.86 3.84
CA GLU A 282 -29.76 -21.74 4.52
C GLU A 282 -28.33 -21.56 3.99
N ASP A 283 -27.98 -20.39 3.47
CA ASP A 283 -26.72 -20.15 2.77
C ASP A 283 -25.63 -19.68 3.73
N SER A 284 -24.41 -20.16 3.47
CA SER A 284 -23.26 -19.82 4.28
C SER A 284 -22.83 -18.37 4.07
N THR A 285 -22.73 -17.62 5.18
CA THR A 285 -22.16 -16.27 5.17
C THR A 285 -20.72 -16.28 4.63
N TRP A 286 -19.98 -17.36 4.86
CA TRP A 286 -18.63 -17.50 4.32
C TRP A 286 -18.65 -17.55 2.79
N GLU A 287 -19.49 -18.40 2.21
CA GLU A 287 -19.59 -18.56 0.75
C GLU A 287 -20.14 -17.30 0.10
N GLU A 288 -21.20 -16.71 0.65
CA GLU A 288 -21.82 -15.51 0.09
C GLU A 288 -20.80 -14.38 -0.10
N TYR A 289 -20.03 -14.09 0.94
CA TYR A 289 -19.08 -12.98 0.91
C TYR A 289 -17.78 -13.34 0.21
N ASP A 290 -17.20 -14.53 0.42
CA ASP A 290 -15.91 -14.88 -0.14
C ASP A 290 -15.99 -15.16 -1.66
N ASN A 291 -17.12 -15.66 -2.17
CA ASN A 291 -17.34 -15.82 -3.62
C ASN A 291 -17.44 -14.44 -4.30
N LYS A 292 -18.03 -13.46 -3.61
CA LYS A 292 -18.01 -12.04 -4.00
C LYS A 292 -16.68 -11.35 -3.66
N LYS A 293 -15.76 -12.05 -2.99
CA LYS A 293 -14.45 -11.57 -2.53
C LYS A 293 -14.54 -10.35 -1.62
N LEU A 294 -15.56 -10.30 -0.76
CA LEU A 294 -15.87 -9.25 0.22
C LEU A 294 -15.38 -9.65 1.62
N TYR A 295 -14.08 -9.92 1.72
CA TYR A 295 -13.48 -10.52 2.91
C TYR A 295 -13.56 -9.61 4.14
N PHE A 296 -13.48 -8.28 3.93
CA PHE A 296 -13.53 -7.31 5.02
C PHE A 296 -14.93 -7.17 5.59
N GLU A 297 -15.93 -7.06 4.72
CA GLU A 297 -17.34 -6.95 5.09
C GLU A 297 -17.83 -8.23 5.77
N ARG A 298 -17.39 -9.40 5.28
CA ARG A 298 -17.61 -10.67 5.96
C ARG A 298 -17.10 -10.63 7.39
N GLY A 299 -15.88 -10.12 7.57
CA GLY A 299 -15.24 -10.07 8.87
C GLY A 299 -16.01 -9.21 9.86
N ILE A 300 -16.34 -7.98 9.45
CA ILE A 300 -17.17 -7.07 10.24
C ILE A 300 -18.49 -7.73 10.61
N PHE A 301 -19.21 -8.29 9.62
CA PHE A 301 -20.52 -8.89 9.87
C PHE A 301 -20.45 -10.04 10.87
N ILE A 302 -19.52 -10.98 10.68
CA ILE A 302 -19.36 -12.14 11.56
C ILE A 302 -18.97 -11.72 12.98
N GLU A 303 -18.05 -10.76 13.10
CA GLU A 303 -17.57 -10.25 14.37
C GLU A 303 -18.69 -9.52 15.14
N GLU A 304 -19.45 -8.65 14.47
CA GLU A 304 -20.61 -7.97 15.05
C GLU A 304 -21.73 -8.93 15.48
N GLU A 305 -22.07 -9.90 14.63
CA GLU A 305 -23.06 -10.93 14.97
C GLU A 305 -22.60 -11.82 16.13
N TYR A 306 -21.30 -12.11 16.22
CA TYR A 306 -20.76 -12.84 17.36
C TYR A 306 -20.80 -11.99 18.65
N LEU A 307 -20.50 -10.69 18.56
CA LEU A 307 -20.61 -9.78 19.71
C LEU A 307 -22.03 -9.72 20.28
N LYS A 308 -23.06 -9.85 19.43
CA LYS A 308 -24.47 -9.96 19.89
C LYS A 308 -24.70 -11.23 20.73
N LYS A 309 -24.00 -12.32 20.46
CA LYS A 309 -24.11 -13.59 21.22
C LYS A 309 -23.47 -13.51 22.60
N ILE A 310 -22.37 -12.77 22.74
CA ILE A 310 -21.71 -12.61 24.05
C ILE A 310 -22.31 -11.47 24.88
N LYS A 311 -23.19 -10.65 24.31
CA LYS A 311 -23.88 -9.59 25.04
C LYS A 311 -24.62 -10.20 26.25
N PRO A 312 -24.42 -9.69 27.47
CA PRO A 312 -25.12 -10.20 28.65
C PRO A 312 -26.64 -10.11 28.51
N GLU A 313 -27.35 -11.04 29.14
CA GLU A 313 -28.81 -10.98 29.20
C GLU A 313 -29.27 -9.73 29.95
N SER A 314 -30.49 -9.24 29.67
CA SER A 314 -31.04 -8.05 30.33
C SER A 314 -30.96 -8.13 31.86
N ARG A 315 -31.19 -9.32 32.43
CA ARG A 315 -31.09 -9.57 33.86
C ARG A 315 -29.69 -9.36 34.43
N GLU A 316 -28.64 -9.68 33.69
CA GLU A 316 -27.25 -9.46 34.13
C GLU A 316 -26.88 -7.98 34.08
N LEU A 317 -27.37 -7.26 33.07
CA LEU A 317 -27.21 -5.80 32.99
C LEU A 317 -27.91 -5.11 34.17
N ASP A 318 -29.12 -5.56 34.52
CA ASP A 318 -29.87 -5.06 35.68
C ASP A 318 -29.16 -5.36 37.02
N GLN A 319 -28.31 -6.40 37.06
CA GLN A 319 -27.47 -6.75 38.22
C GLN A 319 -26.14 -5.99 38.26
N GLY A 320 -25.97 -4.96 37.42
CA GLY A 320 -24.80 -4.08 37.44
C GLY A 320 -23.64 -4.57 36.57
N MET A 321 -23.88 -5.52 35.66
CA MET A 321 -22.88 -5.89 34.65
C MET A 321 -22.80 -4.82 33.56
N LEU A 322 -21.61 -4.29 33.33
CA LEU A 322 -21.34 -3.35 32.26
C LEU A 322 -20.85 -4.12 31.03
N PHE A 323 -21.38 -3.78 29.85
CA PHE A 323 -20.95 -4.29 28.56
C PHE A 323 -20.86 -3.14 27.56
N SER A 324 -19.75 -3.06 26.84
CA SER A 324 -19.59 -2.08 25.75
C SER A 324 -18.79 -2.69 24.60
N THR A 325 -19.24 -2.42 23.39
CA THR A 325 -18.51 -2.64 22.13
C THR A 325 -17.80 -1.38 21.65
N ASN A 326 -18.12 -0.21 22.21
CA ASN A 326 -17.42 1.03 21.92
C ASN A 326 -16.28 1.22 22.93
N THR A 327 -15.11 0.70 22.60
CA THR A 327 -13.95 0.67 23.50
C THR A 327 -12.97 1.82 23.24
N GLY A 328 -12.92 2.32 22.00
CA GLY A 328 -11.93 3.28 21.54
C GLY A 328 -10.50 2.71 21.46
N VAL A 329 -10.34 1.38 21.57
CA VAL A 329 -9.05 0.69 21.56
C VAL A 329 -9.10 -0.40 20.48
N ALA A 330 -8.28 -0.26 19.44
CA ALA A 330 -8.34 -1.10 18.24
C ALA A 330 -8.11 -2.62 18.46
N ALA A 331 -7.54 -3.01 19.61
CA ALA A 331 -7.30 -4.41 19.94
C ALA A 331 -8.38 -5.00 20.88
N ILE A 332 -9.44 -4.24 21.17
CA ILE A 332 -10.51 -4.65 22.09
C ILE A 332 -11.84 -4.35 21.42
N ASP A 333 -12.55 -5.38 20.96
CA ASP A 333 -13.84 -5.22 20.29
C ASP A 333 -15.00 -5.11 21.29
N ALA A 334 -14.83 -5.72 22.48
CA ALA A 334 -15.76 -5.54 23.57
C ALA A 334 -15.11 -5.73 24.94
N TYR A 335 -15.76 -5.23 25.98
CA TYR A 335 -15.45 -5.62 27.35
C TYR A 335 -16.69 -5.88 28.17
N LYS A 336 -16.54 -6.76 29.16
CA LYS A 336 -17.48 -6.94 30.27
C LYS A 336 -16.82 -6.51 31.57
N CYS A 337 -17.58 -5.85 32.43
CA CYS A 337 -17.12 -5.45 33.75
C CYS A 337 -18.18 -5.79 34.79
N ARG A 338 -17.76 -6.41 35.88
CA ARG A 338 -18.64 -6.82 37.00
C ARG A 338 -18.02 -6.37 38.32
N ASP A 339 -18.85 -5.88 39.23
CA ASP A 339 -18.43 -5.58 40.60
C ASP A 339 -18.11 -6.89 41.34
N SER A 340 -16.89 -7.00 41.85
CA SER A 340 -16.40 -8.14 42.62
C SER A 340 -16.46 -7.90 44.14
N GLY A 341 -17.07 -6.78 44.55
CA GLY A 341 -17.18 -6.32 45.93
C GLY A 341 -16.00 -5.45 46.36
N LYS A 342 -16.18 -4.75 47.48
CA LYS A 342 -15.20 -3.81 48.07
C LYS A 342 -14.75 -2.71 47.10
N ASN A 343 -15.66 -2.25 46.23
CA ASN A 343 -15.37 -1.24 45.21
C ASN A 343 -14.23 -1.67 44.28
N SER A 344 -14.24 -2.95 43.85
CA SER A 344 -13.25 -3.50 42.93
C SER A 344 -13.92 -4.33 41.84
N TYR A 345 -13.36 -4.31 40.63
CA TYR A 345 -14.03 -4.82 39.44
C TYR A 345 -13.24 -5.93 38.75
N THR A 346 -13.94 -6.96 38.30
CA THR A 346 -13.40 -7.99 37.40
C THR A 346 -13.76 -7.61 35.97
N VAL A 347 -12.75 -7.57 35.09
CA VAL A 347 -12.88 -7.15 33.71
C VAL A 347 -12.53 -8.29 32.76
N GLU A 348 -13.35 -8.48 31.74
CA GLU A 348 -13.07 -9.35 30.61
C GLU A 348 -12.94 -8.50 29.35
N LEU A 349 -11.80 -8.60 28.67
CA LEU A 349 -11.52 -7.92 27.42
C LEU A 349 -11.58 -8.94 26.28
N TYR A 350 -12.34 -8.61 25.24
CA TYR A 350 -12.61 -9.47 24.11
C TYR A 350 -11.99 -8.90 22.84
N ASP A 351 -11.26 -9.74 22.12
CA ASP A 351 -10.79 -9.52 20.74
C ASP A 351 -11.43 -10.63 19.89
N VAL A 352 -12.31 -10.27 18.96
CA VAL A 352 -13.08 -11.18 18.12
C VAL A 352 -12.62 -10.99 16.69
N PHE A 353 -12.15 -12.07 16.06
CA PHE A 353 -11.77 -12.02 14.66
C PHE A 353 -12.23 -13.26 13.89
N SER A 354 -12.57 -13.05 12.64
CA SER A 354 -12.99 -14.12 11.72
C SER A 354 -11.87 -14.53 10.76
N LEU A 355 -11.77 -15.83 10.48
CA LEU A 355 -10.78 -16.36 9.54
C LEU A 355 -11.34 -17.54 8.77
N ASN A 356 -11.28 -17.48 7.44
CA ASN A 356 -11.61 -18.62 6.59
C ASN A 356 -10.34 -19.46 6.31
N PRO A 357 -10.21 -20.69 6.87
CA PRO A 357 -9.01 -21.51 6.72
C PRO A 357 -8.85 -22.11 5.31
N PHE A 358 -9.92 -22.14 4.51
CA PHE A 358 -9.91 -22.70 3.17
C PHE A 358 -9.29 -21.76 2.13
N LEU A 359 -9.19 -20.45 2.44
CA LEU A 359 -8.50 -19.50 1.57
C LEU A 359 -7.05 -19.92 1.34
N LYS A 360 -6.57 -19.76 0.10
CA LYS A 360 -5.25 -20.19 -0.37
C LYS A 360 -4.10 -19.81 0.57
N THR A 361 -4.18 -18.65 1.21
CA THR A 361 -3.19 -18.18 2.19
C THR A 361 -3.01 -19.14 3.37
N TYR A 362 -4.11 -19.68 3.90
CA TYR A 362 -4.12 -20.51 5.11
C TYR A 362 -4.04 -22.00 4.77
N SER A 363 -4.68 -22.43 3.67
CA SER A 363 -4.59 -23.82 3.21
C SER A 363 -3.18 -24.19 2.74
N THR A 364 -2.45 -23.26 2.10
CA THR A 364 -1.04 -23.51 1.70
C THR A 364 -0.04 -23.32 2.84
N ARG A 365 -0.39 -22.54 3.87
CA ARG A 365 0.47 -22.27 5.04
C ARG A 365 -0.35 -22.32 6.33
N PRO A 366 -0.69 -23.52 6.84
CA PRO A 366 -1.50 -23.67 8.05
C PRO A 366 -0.94 -22.94 9.29
N SER A 367 0.39 -22.85 9.42
CA SER A 367 1.05 -22.12 10.51
C SER A 367 0.72 -20.62 10.55
N SER A 368 0.18 -20.06 9.46
CA SER A 368 -0.30 -18.69 9.42
C SER A 368 -1.54 -18.48 10.29
N ILE A 369 -2.37 -19.50 10.50
CA ILE A 369 -3.53 -19.43 11.41
C ILE A 369 -3.04 -19.19 12.84
N GLU A 370 -2.10 -20.03 13.31
CA GLU A 370 -1.46 -19.88 14.62
C GLU A 370 -0.80 -18.50 14.78
N SER A 371 -0.15 -18.01 13.73
CA SER A 371 0.50 -16.70 13.72
C SER A 371 -0.50 -15.54 13.88
N GLN A 372 -1.69 -15.64 13.27
CA GLN A 372 -2.74 -14.63 13.46
C GLN A 372 -3.30 -14.66 14.87
N ILE A 373 -3.61 -15.83 15.43
CA ILE A 373 -4.10 -15.95 16.81
C ILE A 373 -3.08 -15.34 17.78
N LYS A 374 -1.78 -15.63 17.60
CA LYS A 374 -0.69 -15.05 18.41
C LYS A 374 -0.60 -13.53 18.27
N LYS A 375 -0.82 -12.99 17.08
CA LYS A 375 -0.82 -11.55 16.82
C LYS A 375 -1.94 -10.85 17.60
N HIS A 376 -3.17 -11.35 17.49
CA HIS A 376 -4.34 -10.84 18.23
C HIS A 376 -4.11 -10.91 19.75
N GLY A 377 -3.68 -12.06 20.27
CA GLY A 377 -3.36 -12.19 21.69
C GLY A 377 -2.28 -11.20 22.16
N LYS A 378 -1.22 -11.00 21.38
CA LYS A 378 -0.18 -10.01 21.70
C LYS A 378 -0.76 -8.58 21.72
N GLN A 379 -1.55 -8.21 20.73
CA GLN A 379 -2.18 -6.89 20.64
C GLN A 379 -3.11 -6.63 21.83
N LEU A 380 -3.93 -7.62 22.21
CA LEU A 380 -4.82 -7.56 23.37
C LEU A 380 -4.05 -7.48 24.71
N TYR A 381 -2.88 -8.11 24.79
CA TYR A 381 -2.01 -8.01 25.97
C TYR A 381 -1.38 -6.62 26.11
N GLU A 382 -0.92 -6.03 25.01
CA GLU A 382 -0.29 -4.72 24.95
C GLU A 382 -1.30 -3.55 24.96
N ALA A 383 -2.59 -3.84 24.81
CA ALA A 383 -3.65 -2.86 24.74
C ALA A 383 -3.78 -2.04 26.03
N THR A 384 -4.02 -0.74 25.86
CA THR A 384 -4.42 0.13 26.96
C THR A 384 -5.87 -0.14 27.36
N LEU A 385 -6.20 0.11 28.63
CA LEU A 385 -7.58 -0.05 29.08
C LEU A 385 -8.50 0.98 28.39
N PRO A 386 -9.70 0.55 27.96
CA PRO A 386 -10.75 1.45 27.46
C PRO A 386 -11.02 2.58 28.45
N LYS A 387 -11.34 3.79 27.95
CA LYS A 387 -11.56 4.99 28.79
C LYS A 387 -12.56 4.74 29.93
N GLY A 388 -13.63 3.98 29.67
CA GLY A 388 -14.64 3.62 30.66
C GLY A 388 -14.13 2.76 31.83
N LEU A 389 -12.92 2.19 31.73
CA LEU A 389 -12.32 1.32 32.75
C LEU A 389 -11.10 1.95 33.44
N GLN A 390 -10.55 3.05 32.93
CA GLN A 390 -9.29 3.63 33.43
C GLN A 390 -9.38 4.15 34.87
N GLU A 391 -10.56 4.64 35.27
CA GLU A 391 -10.79 5.18 36.62
C GLU A 391 -11.25 4.10 37.61
N MET A 392 -11.48 2.88 37.15
CA MET A 392 -11.99 1.78 37.98
C MET A 392 -10.83 1.05 38.68
N LYS A 393 -11.07 0.65 39.94
CA LYS A 393 -10.13 -0.22 40.66
C LYS A 393 -10.34 -1.66 40.21
N ILE A 394 -9.52 -2.12 39.27
CA ILE A 394 -9.64 -3.46 38.69
C ILE A 394 -8.89 -4.47 39.57
N SER A 395 -9.59 -5.52 40.01
CA SER A 395 -9.04 -6.63 40.79
C SER A 395 -8.48 -7.75 39.92
N GLU A 396 -9.09 -7.99 38.75
CA GLU A 396 -8.70 -9.05 37.81
C GLU A 396 -9.01 -8.62 36.37
N ILE A 397 -8.09 -8.93 35.44
CA ILE A 397 -8.29 -8.74 34.00
C ILE A 397 -8.13 -10.08 33.30
N LYS A 398 -9.19 -10.53 32.64
CA LYS A 398 -9.18 -11.67 31.72
C LYS A 398 -9.13 -11.14 30.30
N ARG A 399 -8.25 -11.72 29.48
CA ARG A 399 -8.09 -11.39 28.07
C ARG A 399 -8.51 -12.59 27.26
N ILE A 400 -9.47 -12.40 26.37
CA ILE A 400 -10.14 -13.47 25.64
C ILE A 400 -10.04 -13.15 24.14
N VAL A 401 -9.34 -13.99 23.42
CA VAL A 401 -9.28 -13.96 21.95
C VAL A 401 -10.28 -14.97 21.42
N ILE A 402 -11.15 -14.53 20.53
CA ILE A 402 -12.20 -15.35 19.92
C ILE A 402 -11.91 -15.47 18.43
N LEU A 403 -11.61 -16.69 18.00
CA LEU A 403 -11.45 -17.03 16.60
C LEU A 403 -12.76 -17.63 16.07
N VAL A 404 -13.37 -16.96 15.10
CA VAL A 404 -14.56 -17.44 14.39
C VAL A 404 -14.17 -18.05 13.04
N VAL A 405 -14.63 -19.27 12.75
CA VAL A 405 -14.31 -20.02 11.52
C VAL A 405 -15.56 -20.75 10.96
N PRO A 406 -15.57 -21.19 9.69
CA PRO A 406 -16.65 -22.00 9.12
C PRO A 406 -16.93 -23.30 9.89
N GLU A 407 -18.16 -23.78 9.80
CA GLU A 407 -18.61 -24.98 10.53
C GLU A 407 -17.88 -26.25 10.13
N ASN A 408 -17.52 -26.38 8.84
CA ASN A 408 -16.74 -27.48 8.29
C ASN A 408 -15.22 -27.33 8.49
N SER A 409 -14.75 -26.38 9.32
CA SER A 409 -13.31 -26.20 9.56
C SER A 409 -12.67 -27.44 10.22
N GLU A 410 -11.67 -28.00 9.54
CA GLU A 410 -11.01 -29.26 9.89
C GLU A 410 -10.04 -29.18 11.08
N ALA A 411 -9.47 -30.34 11.44
CA ALA A 411 -8.52 -30.53 12.54
C ALA A 411 -7.29 -29.61 12.49
N ILE A 412 -6.93 -29.09 11.31
CA ILE A 412 -5.83 -28.14 11.14
C ILE A 412 -6.04 -26.87 11.99
N VAL A 413 -7.28 -26.38 12.08
CA VAL A 413 -7.60 -25.21 12.91
C VAL A 413 -7.45 -25.55 14.39
N ASP A 414 -7.87 -26.75 14.80
CA ASP A 414 -7.76 -27.20 16.19
C ASP A 414 -6.30 -27.31 16.63
N GLU A 415 -5.43 -27.85 15.77
CA GLU A 415 -3.99 -27.91 16.03
C GLU A 415 -3.40 -26.49 16.19
N ALA A 416 -3.73 -25.58 15.28
CA ALA A 416 -3.26 -24.19 15.33
C ALA A 416 -3.72 -23.48 16.61
N VAL A 417 -4.98 -23.65 17.00
CA VAL A 417 -5.54 -23.10 18.25
C VAL A 417 -4.86 -23.71 19.47
N ASN A 418 -4.64 -25.02 19.50
CA ASN A 418 -3.98 -25.69 20.62
C ASN A 418 -2.52 -25.24 20.78
N ASN A 419 -1.80 -25.05 19.67
CA ASN A 419 -0.44 -24.52 19.68
C ASN A 419 -0.41 -23.07 20.15
N ALA A 420 -1.35 -22.24 19.67
CA ALA A 420 -1.49 -20.86 20.13
C ALA A 420 -1.82 -20.80 21.63
N LYS A 421 -2.73 -21.64 22.14
CA LYS A 421 -3.11 -21.73 23.57
C LYS A 421 -1.88 -21.97 24.44
N LYS A 422 -1.08 -22.99 24.14
CA LYS A 422 0.18 -23.28 24.89
C LYS A 422 1.12 -22.08 24.94
N SER A 423 1.16 -21.28 23.88
CA SER A 423 2.04 -20.12 23.79
C SER A 423 1.50 -18.87 24.49
N LEU A 424 0.17 -18.72 24.56
CA LEU A 424 -0.50 -17.52 25.06
C LEU A 424 -1.00 -17.65 26.51
N GLU A 425 -1.18 -18.87 27.01
CA GLU A 425 -1.57 -19.16 28.39
C GLU A 425 -0.60 -18.53 29.41
N LYS A 426 0.71 -18.50 29.09
CA LYS A 426 1.73 -17.84 29.91
C LYS A 426 1.55 -16.32 30.06
N TYR A 427 0.71 -15.71 29.23
CA TYR A 427 0.36 -14.29 29.29
C TYR A 427 -1.05 -14.05 29.87
N GLY A 428 -1.71 -15.11 30.38
CA GLY A 428 -3.07 -15.01 30.91
C GLY A 428 -4.12 -14.73 29.84
N ILE A 429 -3.90 -15.19 28.62
CA ILE A 429 -4.82 -15.00 27.49
C ILE A 429 -5.54 -16.31 27.23
N GLU A 430 -6.86 -16.25 27.28
CA GLU A 430 -7.76 -17.32 26.90
C GLU A 430 -8.07 -17.27 25.40
N ILE A 431 -8.23 -18.43 24.77
CA ILE A 431 -8.55 -18.53 23.35
C ILE A 431 -9.81 -19.37 23.19
N ILE A 432 -10.85 -18.78 22.60
CA ILE A 432 -12.11 -19.43 22.28
C ILE A 432 -12.15 -19.65 20.77
N LEU A 433 -12.47 -20.87 20.36
CA LEU A 433 -12.69 -21.23 18.96
C LEU A 433 -14.19 -21.40 18.75
N TYR A 434 -14.75 -20.61 17.85
CA TYR A 434 -16.15 -20.65 17.49
C TYR A 434 -16.32 -21.11 16.04
N ARG A 435 -17.14 -22.14 15.83
CA ARG A 435 -17.55 -22.64 14.52
C ARG A 435 -18.99 -22.21 14.27
N GLY A 436 -19.23 -21.49 13.19
CA GLY A 436 -20.57 -21.00 12.88
C GLY A 436 -20.62 -20.22 11.57
N PHE A 437 -21.79 -19.65 11.28
CA PHE A 437 -22.06 -18.85 10.09
C PHE A 437 -22.00 -19.65 8.78
N GLY A 438 -22.23 -20.97 8.85
CA GLY A 438 -22.31 -21.88 7.71
C GLY A 438 -21.01 -22.60 7.36
N ASN A 439 -21.10 -23.53 6.41
CA ASN A 439 -19.98 -24.27 5.83
C ASN A 439 -19.31 -23.48 4.71
N TYR A 440 -18.07 -23.77 4.36
CA TYR A 440 -17.43 -23.14 3.21
C TYR A 440 -16.93 -24.18 2.22
N VAL A 441 -17.45 -24.13 0.99
CA VAL A 441 -16.94 -24.88 -0.16
C VAL A 441 -16.19 -23.92 -1.08
N SER A 442 -14.92 -24.23 -1.38
CA SER A 442 -14.14 -23.40 -2.30
C SER A 442 -14.57 -23.62 -3.75
N ASP A 443 -14.56 -22.56 -4.57
CA ASP A 443 -14.90 -22.59 -6.01
C ASP A 443 -14.14 -23.67 -6.83
N ASP A 444 -12.95 -24.09 -6.39
CA ASP A 444 -12.17 -25.15 -7.06
C ASP A 444 -12.85 -26.54 -6.98
N GLU A 445 -13.71 -26.79 -5.98
CA GLU A 445 -14.47 -28.04 -5.83
C GLU A 445 -15.86 -27.97 -6.49
N SER A 446 -16.47 -26.78 -6.55
CA SER A 446 -17.78 -26.55 -7.17
C SER A 446 -17.79 -26.77 -8.68
N GLN A 447 -16.64 -26.70 -9.35
CA GLN A 447 -16.49 -27.01 -10.79
C GLN A 447 -16.23 -28.51 -11.06
N ALA A 448 -16.06 -29.32 -10.01
CA ALA A 448 -15.82 -30.76 -10.11
C ALA A 448 -17.04 -31.63 -9.72
N ALA A 449 -18.16 -31.01 -9.33
CA ALA A 449 -19.41 -31.65 -8.93
C ALA A 449 -20.48 -31.64 -10.04
#